data_AF-R6B1A7-F1
#
_entry.id   AF-R6B1A7-F1
#
_cell.length_a   1.000
_cell.length_b   1.000
_cell.length_c   1.000
_cell.angle_alpha   90.00
_cell.angle_beta   90.00
_cell.angle_gamma   90.00
#
_symmetry.space_group_name_H-M   'P 1'
#
loop_
_entity.id
_entity.type
_entity.pdbx_description
1 polymer ?
#
loop_
_entity_poly.entity_id
_entity_poly.type
_entity_poly.pdbx_seq_one_letter_code
_entity_poly.pdbx_strand_id
1 'polypeptide(L)'
;MLWDWQEERELDLASEEVASAIREAQMMVKSGHEDITMAAMSVTFYCDEEAGRVSYLTKRGVKFIQPRGTLSANIRAGGRLYVVFRKDGFAGSEGNGKYTMRLRTKDGKHEKEIAVAMYTGRVRVTRIK
;
A
#
# COMPACT_ATOMS: atom_id res chain seq x y z
N MET A 1 22.23 16.66 11.14
CA MET A 1 21.40 17.53 12.02
C MET A 1 20.32 16.66 12.65
N LEU A 2 19.86 16.97 13.86
CA LEU A 2 18.80 16.22 14.57
C LEU A 2 17.45 16.14 13.83
N TRP A 3 17.23 16.94 12.79
CA TRP A 3 15.99 16.92 12.01
C TRP A 3 16.01 15.88 10.88
N ASP A 4 17.18 15.67 10.26
CA ASP A 4 17.32 14.78 9.09
C ASP A 4 17.06 13.31 9.45
N TRP A 5 17.54 12.86 10.61
CA TRP A 5 17.27 11.49 11.08
C TRP A 5 15.81 11.27 11.46
N GLN A 6 15.12 12.31 11.93
CA GLN A 6 13.69 12.21 12.27
C GLN A 6 12.85 12.04 11.01
N GLU A 7 13.15 12.80 9.96
CA GLU A 7 12.44 12.70 8.69
C GLU A 7 12.69 11.35 8.00
N GLU A 8 13.93 10.86 8.02
CA GLU A 8 14.27 9.51 7.55
C GLU A 8 13.51 8.44 8.36
N ARG A 9 13.45 8.59 9.68
CA ARG A 9 12.71 7.67 10.55
C ARG A 9 11.19 7.71 10.30
N GLU A 10 10.63 8.89 10.03
CA GLU A 10 9.22 8.99 9.62
C GLU A 10 8.97 8.28 8.29
N LEU A 11 9.88 8.40 7.32
CA LEU A 11 9.80 7.68 6.06
C LEU A 11 9.90 6.16 6.26
N ASP A 12 10.78 5.70 7.16
CA ASP A 12 10.86 4.29 7.55
C ASP A 12 9.51 3.77 8.04
N LEU A 13 8.95 4.44 9.05
CA LEU A 13 7.68 4.06 9.66
C LEU A 13 6.54 4.10 8.63
N ALA A 14 6.46 5.14 7.81
CA ALA A 14 5.45 5.28 6.78
C ALA A 14 5.55 4.15 5.73
N SER A 15 6.77 3.80 5.32
CA SER A 15 7.00 2.71 4.37
C SER A 15 6.64 1.33 4.94
N GLU A 16 6.96 1.10 6.22
CA GLU A 16 6.61 -0.13 6.94
C GLU A 16 5.12 -0.23 7.21
N GLU A 17 4.46 0.88 7.51
CA GLU A 17 3.01 0.97 7.70
C GLU A 17 2.27 0.56 6.43
N VAL A 18 2.59 1.19 5.29
CA VAL A 18 1.97 0.84 4.00
C VAL A 18 2.28 -0.62 3.64
N ALA A 19 3.52 -1.07 3.82
CA ALA A 19 3.88 -2.47 3.54
C ALA A 19 3.11 -3.47 4.42
N SER A 20 2.89 -3.13 5.69
CA SER A 20 2.12 -3.96 6.62
C SER A 20 0.63 -3.95 6.28
N ALA A 21 0.08 -2.79 5.92
CA ALA A 21 -1.31 -2.66 5.48
C ALA A 21 -1.58 -3.49 4.20
N ILE A 22 -0.64 -3.53 3.25
CA ILE A 22 -0.75 -4.39 2.06
C ILE A 22 -0.79 -5.88 2.46
N ARG A 23 0.10 -6.30 3.37
CA ARG A 23 0.15 -7.70 3.83
C ARG A 23 -1.14 -8.09 4.56
N GLU A 24 -1.65 -7.21 5.41
CA GLU A 24 -2.93 -7.41 6.09
C GLU A 24 -4.09 -7.53 5.10
N ALA A 25 -4.14 -6.65 4.09
CA ALA A 25 -5.11 -6.75 3.01
C ALA A 25 -5.05 -8.09 2.27
N GLN A 26 -3.85 -8.60 2.00
CA GLN A 26 -3.65 -9.93 1.41
C GLN A 26 -4.14 -11.06 2.33
N MET A 27 -3.85 -10.98 3.64
CA MET A 27 -4.27 -12.01 4.60
C MET A 27 -5.79 -12.10 4.75
N MET A 28 -6.49 -10.96 4.66
CA MET A 28 -7.95 -10.93 4.79
C MET A 28 -8.68 -11.77 3.75
N VAL A 29 -8.12 -11.95 2.54
CA VAL A 29 -8.74 -12.81 1.53
C VAL A 29 -8.62 -14.30 1.89
N LYS A 30 -7.54 -14.67 2.57
CA LYS A 30 -7.30 -16.06 2.99
C LYS A 30 -8.24 -16.49 4.12
N SER A 31 -8.69 -15.56 4.96
CA SER A 31 -9.57 -15.84 6.10
C SER A 31 -11.08 -15.82 5.78
N GLY A 32 -11.47 -15.55 4.52
CA GLY A 32 -12.89 -15.47 4.12
C GLY A 32 -13.59 -16.83 3.98
N HIS A 33 -14.81 -16.93 4.54
CA HIS A 33 -15.73 -18.07 4.40
C HIS A 33 -16.18 -18.29 2.94
N GLU A 34 -16.69 -19.48 2.66
CA GLU A 34 -17.04 -19.97 1.31
C GLU A 34 -18.28 -19.29 0.70
N ASP A 35 -19.12 -18.65 1.52
CA ASP A 35 -20.43 -18.07 1.12
C ASP A 35 -20.36 -16.59 0.68
N ILE A 36 -19.27 -16.19 0.03
CA ILE A 36 -19.06 -14.81 -0.38
C ILE A 36 -19.34 -14.66 -1.89
N THR A 37 -20.16 -13.68 -2.27
CA THR A 37 -20.42 -13.37 -3.69
C THR A 37 -19.11 -13.12 -4.46
N MET A 38 -19.07 -13.40 -5.76
CA MET A 38 -17.86 -13.25 -6.60
C MET A 38 -17.14 -11.90 -6.41
N ALA A 39 -17.88 -10.81 -6.25
CA ALA A 39 -17.34 -9.46 -6.03
C ALA A 39 -16.67 -9.25 -4.65
N ALA A 40 -17.03 -10.06 -3.64
CA ALA A 40 -16.44 -9.99 -2.31
C ALA A 40 -15.37 -11.09 -2.07
N MET A 41 -15.10 -11.93 -3.08
CA MET A 41 -13.99 -12.89 -3.08
C MET A 41 -12.61 -12.25 -3.27
N SER A 42 -12.57 -10.95 -3.59
CA SER A 42 -11.34 -10.17 -3.68
C SER A 42 -11.28 -9.07 -2.61
N VAL A 43 -10.05 -8.71 -2.25
CA VAL A 43 -9.75 -7.52 -1.45
C VAL A 43 -8.87 -6.62 -2.28
N THR A 44 -9.26 -5.37 -2.43
CA THR A 44 -8.48 -4.39 -3.17
C THR A 44 -7.85 -3.38 -2.20
N PHE A 45 -6.54 -3.24 -2.29
CA PHE A 45 -5.74 -2.25 -1.59
C PHE A 45 -5.39 -1.10 -2.54
N TYR A 46 -5.54 0.12 -2.03
CA TYR A 46 -5.23 1.35 -2.74
C TYR A 46 -4.32 2.20 -1.88
N CYS A 47 -3.33 2.82 -2.50
CA CYS A 47 -2.58 3.90 -1.89
C CYS A 47 -2.24 4.93 -2.95
N ASP A 48 -2.52 6.19 -2.68
CA ASP A 48 -2.23 7.32 -3.54
C ASP A 48 -2.00 8.60 -2.73
N GLU A 49 -1.45 9.61 -3.41
CA GLU A 49 -1.40 10.97 -2.89
C GLU A 49 -2.51 11.79 -3.55
N GLU A 50 -3.36 12.37 -2.73
CA GLU A 50 -4.39 13.33 -3.15
C GLU A 50 -4.22 14.62 -2.33
N ALA A 51 -4.23 15.77 -3.00
CA ALA A 51 -4.10 17.09 -2.38
C ALA A 51 -2.91 17.22 -1.39
N GLY A 52 -1.78 16.57 -1.66
CA GLY A 52 -0.59 16.64 -0.80
C GLY A 52 -0.63 15.72 0.43
N ARG A 53 -1.58 14.77 0.51
CA ARG A 53 -1.69 13.79 1.59
C ARG A 53 -1.69 12.39 1.00
N VAL A 54 -0.77 11.56 1.49
CA VAL A 54 -0.75 10.14 1.13
C VAL A 54 -1.73 9.40 2.01
N SER A 55 -2.65 8.67 1.39
CA SER A 55 -3.61 7.83 2.10
C SER A 55 -3.68 6.45 1.48
N TYR A 56 -4.13 5.49 2.28
CA TYR A 56 -4.41 4.15 1.80
C TYR A 56 -5.75 3.66 2.34
N LEU A 57 -6.40 2.81 1.56
CA LEU A 57 -7.68 2.25 1.88
C LEU A 57 -7.79 0.83 1.34
N THR A 58 -8.60 0.03 2.03
CA THR A 58 -8.88 -1.34 1.63
C THR A 58 -10.36 -1.51 1.38
N LYS A 59 -10.71 -2.22 0.30
CA LYS A 59 -12.07 -2.53 -0.10
C LYS A 59 -12.28 -4.03 -0.23
N ARG A 60 -13.47 -4.50 0.10
CA ARG A 60 -13.98 -5.83 -0.26
C ARG A 60 -15.35 -5.66 -0.91
N GLY A 61 -15.45 -6.02 -2.19
CA GLY A 61 -16.57 -5.60 -3.03
C GLY A 61 -16.76 -4.08 -2.97
N VAL A 62 -17.95 -3.64 -2.55
CA VAL A 62 -18.29 -2.21 -2.41
C VAL A 62 -17.98 -1.62 -1.03
N LYS A 63 -17.60 -2.44 -0.05
CA LYS A 63 -17.40 -2.00 1.35
C LYS A 63 -15.94 -1.63 1.60
N PHE A 64 -15.73 -0.48 2.25
CA PHE A 64 -14.43 -0.14 2.82
C PHE A 64 -14.21 -0.90 4.12
N ILE A 65 -13.01 -1.45 4.29
CA ILE A 65 -12.59 -2.23 5.45
C ILE A 65 -11.22 -1.75 5.94
N GLN A 66 -10.82 -2.16 7.13
CA GLN A 66 -9.43 -2.00 7.58
C GLN A 66 -8.53 -2.96 6.79
N PRO A 67 -7.25 -2.63 6.54
CA PRO A 67 -6.57 -1.42 6.99
C PRO A 67 -6.85 -0.20 6.10
N ARG A 68 -6.94 0.98 6.73
CA ARG A 68 -7.02 2.30 6.07
C ARG A 68 -6.34 3.35 6.95
N GLY A 69 -5.73 4.35 6.33
CA GLY A 69 -5.00 5.37 7.04
C GLY A 69 -4.51 6.52 6.17
N THR A 70 -3.99 7.55 6.82
CA THR A 70 -3.34 8.70 6.18
C THR A 70 -1.97 8.87 6.80
N LEU A 71 -0.92 8.90 5.98
CA LEU A 71 0.46 9.03 6.45
C LEU A 71 0.75 10.43 7.01
N SER A 72 1.90 10.62 7.64
CA SER A 72 2.39 11.94 8.08
C SER A 72 2.33 12.99 6.97
N ALA A 73 2.08 14.26 7.33
CA ALA A 73 2.07 15.38 6.38
C ALA A 73 3.43 15.64 5.73
N ASN A 74 4.50 15.08 6.30
CA ASN A 74 5.84 15.15 5.75
C ASN A 74 6.11 14.11 4.64
N ILE A 75 5.19 13.17 4.39
CA ILE A 75 5.35 12.15 3.36
C ILE A 75 4.66 12.56 2.07
N ARG A 76 5.32 12.28 0.96
CA ARG A 76 4.80 12.44 -0.42
C ARG A 76 4.95 11.12 -1.16
N ALA A 77 4.06 10.86 -2.10
CA ALA A 77 4.09 9.69 -2.95
C ALA A 77 4.35 10.04 -4.42
N GLY A 78 5.21 9.25 -5.06
CA GLY A 78 5.34 9.14 -6.50
C GLY A 78 4.60 7.91 -6.99
N GLY A 79 3.62 8.09 -7.88
CA GLY A 79 2.80 7.00 -8.39
C GLY A 79 1.65 6.62 -7.45
N ARG A 80 1.07 5.44 -7.66
CA ARG A 80 -0.05 4.91 -6.89
C ARG A 80 0.05 3.38 -6.81
N LEU A 81 -0.41 2.79 -5.72
CA LEU A 81 -0.62 1.36 -5.61
C LEU A 81 -2.11 1.07 -5.80
N TYR A 82 -2.39 0.13 -6.68
CA TYR A 82 -3.71 -0.48 -6.83
C TYR A 82 -3.48 -1.98 -6.96
N VAL A 83 -3.88 -2.75 -5.95
CA VAL A 83 -3.65 -4.20 -5.93
C VAL A 83 -4.90 -4.92 -5.44
N VAL A 84 -5.39 -5.82 -6.27
CA VAL A 84 -6.45 -6.79 -6.02
C VAL A 84 -5.81 -8.10 -5.57
N PHE A 85 -6.22 -8.60 -4.42
CA PHE A 85 -5.88 -9.90 -3.87
C PHE A 85 -7.07 -10.85 -3.98
N ARG A 86 -6.80 -12.12 -4.28
CA ARG A 86 -7.81 -13.19 -4.36
C ARG A 86 -7.40 -14.42 -3.54
N LYS A 87 -8.38 -15.29 -3.24
CA LYS A 87 -8.20 -16.47 -2.38
C LYS A 87 -7.30 -17.54 -2.99
N ASP A 88 -7.25 -17.60 -4.32
CA ASP A 88 -6.36 -18.47 -5.09
C ASP A 88 -4.87 -18.03 -5.04
N GLY A 89 -4.56 -16.97 -4.28
CA GLY A 89 -3.20 -16.45 -4.13
C GLY A 89 -2.85 -15.38 -5.16
N PHE A 90 -3.74 -15.07 -6.11
CA PHE A 90 -3.51 -14.02 -7.08
C PHE A 90 -3.37 -12.64 -6.42
N ALA A 91 -2.38 -11.89 -6.89
CA ALA A 91 -2.22 -10.45 -6.63
C ALA A 91 -2.00 -9.73 -7.96
N GLY A 92 -2.84 -8.76 -8.28
CA GLY A 92 -2.74 -8.06 -9.56
C GLY A 92 -3.54 -6.77 -9.56
N SER A 93 -3.54 -6.05 -10.67
CA SER A 93 -4.45 -4.93 -10.90
C SER A 93 -5.37 -5.28 -12.05
N GLU A 94 -6.60 -4.76 -12.03
CA GLU A 94 -7.35 -4.59 -13.28
C GLU A 94 -6.74 -3.40 -14.05
N GLY A 95 -6.40 -3.58 -15.34
CA GLY A 95 -5.80 -2.54 -16.19
C GLY A 95 -4.33 -2.16 -15.89
N ASN A 96 -3.95 -0.91 -16.20
CA ASN A 96 -2.58 -0.35 -16.04
C ASN A 96 -2.20 -0.01 -14.58
N GLY A 97 -2.73 -0.72 -13.59
CA GLY A 97 -2.38 -0.44 -12.19
C GLY A 97 -0.90 -0.66 -11.94
N LYS A 98 -0.30 0.31 -11.23
CA LYS A 98 1.11 0.27 -10.89
C LYS A 98 1.28 -0.56 -9.62
N TYR A 99 2.23 -1.48 -9.69
CA TYR A 99 2.63 -2.36 -8.60
C TYR A 99 3.73 -1.75 -7.73
N THR A 100 4.08 -0.50 -8.01
CA THR A 100 5.13 0.23 -7.32
C THR A 100 4.65 1.63 -6.96
N MET A 101 5.09 2.08 -5.79
CA MET A 101 4.97 3.46 -5.34
C MET A 101 6.27 3.86 -4.69
N ARG A 102 6.64 5.13 -4.84
CA ARG A 102 7.75 5.71 -4.10
C ARG A 102 7.22 6.62 -3.02
N LEU A 103 7.65 6.42 -1.79
CA LEU A 103 7.44 7.37 -0.70
C LEU A 103 8.71 8.18 -0.53
N ARG A 104 8.56 9.48 -0.30
CA ARG A 104 9.66 10.40 -0.05
C ARG A 104 9.31 11.37 1.05
N THR A 105 10.32 11.88 1.73
CA THR A 105 10.18 13.06 2.60
C THR A 105 9.81 14.27 1.75
N LYS A 106 9.13 15.25 2.35
CA LYS A 106 8.63 16.45 1.64
C LYS A 106 9.77 17.26 1.03
N ASP A 107 10.94 17.24 1.65
CA ASP A 107 12.15 17.89 1.16
C ASP A 107 12.86 17.11 0.03
N GLY A 108 12.43 15.86 -0.25
CA GLY A 108 12.96 14.99 -1.29
C GLY A 108 14.38 14.45 -1.03
N LYS A 109 14.89 14.54 0.20
CA LYS A 109 16.21 14.00 0.53
C LYS A 109 16.22 12.48 0.59
N HIS A 110 15.21 11.89 1.22
CA HIS A 110 15.09 10.46 1.43
C HIS A 110 13.95 9.88 0.61
N GLU A 111 14.17 8.70 0.03
CA GLU A 111 13.18 8.03 -0.83
C GLU A 111 13.23 6.51 -0.67
N LYS A 112 12.04 5.90 -0.56
CA LYS A 112 11.83 4.46 -0.53
C LYS A 112 10.82 4.02 -1.57
N GLU A 113 11.08 2.90 -2.21
CA GLU A 113 10.14 2.25 -3.12
C GLU A 113 9.47 1.07 -2.44
N ILE A 114 8.15 1.04 -2.54
CA ILE A 114 7.30 -0.08 -2.16
C ILE A 114 6.89 -0.77 -3.45
N ALA A 115 7.26 -2.04 -3.58
CA ALA A 115 6.93 -2.87 -4.73
C ALA A 115 6.12 -4.10 -4.28
N VAL A 116 5.06 -4.42 -5.03
CA VAL A 116 4.24 -5.62 -4.84
C VAL A 116 4.43 -6.52 -6.04
N ALA A 117 4.97 -7.72 -5.84
CA ALA A 117 5.14 -8.67 -6.93
C ALA A 117 3.78 -9.15 -7.46
N MET A 118 3.55 -8.98 -8.76
CA MET A 118 2.37 -9.52 -9.45
C MET A 118 2.30 -11.04 -9.26
N TYR A 119 1.08 -11.57 -9.30
CA TYR A 119 0.68 -12.97 -9.08
C TYR A 119 0.95 -13.55 -7.69
N THR A 120 1.90 -13.01 -6.92
CA THR A 120 2.30 -13.56 -5.61
C THR A 120 1.99 -12.65 -4.44
N GLY A 121 1.84 -11.34 -4.67
CA GLY A 121 1.55 -10.35 -3.64
C GLY A 121 2.73 -10.05 -2.71
N ARG A 122 3.93 -10.54 -3.01
CA ARG A 122 5.11 -10.32 -2.15
C ARG A 122 5.46 -8.84 -2.12
N VAL A 123 5.45 -8.26 -0.92
CA VAL A 123 5.76 -6.85 -0.69
C VAL A 123 7.23 -6.66 -0.35
N ARG A 124 7.90 -5.75 -1.04
CA ARG A 124 9.28 -5.33 -0.77
C ARG A 124 9.36 -3.82 -0.58
N VAL A 125 10.16 -3.40 0.39
CA VAL A 125 10.51 -1.99 0.61
C VAL A 125 11.99 -1.86 0.34
N THR A 126 12.37 -0.93 -0.54
CA THR A 126 13.77 -0.72 -0.94
C THR A 126 14.12 0.75 -0.76
N ARG A 127 15.24 1.05 -0.11
CA ARG A 127 15.79 2.41 -0.08
C ARG A 127 16.37 2.75 -1.44
N ILE A 128 16.00 3.91 -1.97
CA ILE A 128 16.57 4.44 -3.22
C ILE A 128 17.64 5.47 -2.91
N LYS A 129 17.34 6.38 -1.99
CA LYS A 129 18.17 7.53 -1.63
C LYS A 129 18.03 7.77 -0.13
#